data_AF-K1RZR4-F1
#
_entry.id   AF-K1RZR4-F1
#
_cell.length_a   1.000
_cell.length_b   1.000
_cell.length_c   1.000
_cell.angle_alpha   90.00
_cell.angle_beta   90.00
_cell.angle_gamma   90.00
#
_symmetry.space_group_name_H-M   'P 1'
#
loop_
_entity.id
_entity.type
_entity.pdbx_description
1 polymer ?
#
loop_
_entity_poly.entity_id
_entity_poly.type
_entity_poly.pdbx_seq_one_letter_code
_entity_poly.pdbx_strand_id
1 'polypeptide(L)' 'MALAGGNSPRNVYADLVRMHQEEGLSFRNVVIFNLYEYYPLAPNAINSNFNALKEMLIDHVDI' A
#
# COMPACT_ATOMS: atom_id res chain seq x y z
N MET A 1 0.83 4.81 9.87
CA MET A 1 0.16 5.39 8.68
C MET A 1 -1.07 4.56 8.37
N ALA A 2 -2.23 5.17 8.16
CA ALA A 2 -3.42 4.44 7.74
C ALA A 2 -3.52 4.48 6.21
N LEU A 3 -3.70 3.33 5.56
CA LEU A 3 -3.77 3.23 4.11
C LEU A 3 -5.19 2.87 3.65
N ALA A 4 -5.67 3.62 2.67
CA ALA A 4 -6.90 3.31 1.93
C ALA A 4 -6.53 2.66 0.60
N GLY A 5 -7.29 1.66 0.16
CA GLY A 5 -7.19 1.20 -1.23
C GLY A 5 -8.04 2.05 -2.17
N GLY A 6 -8.36 1.47 -3.32
CA GLY A 6 -9.04 2.19 -4.41
C GLY A 6 -8.10 3.11 -5.20
N ASN A 7 -8.68 3.87 -6.14
CA ASN A 7 -7.89 4.64 -7.11
C ASN A 7 -7.48 6.03 -6.63
N SER A 8 -8.24 6.64 -5.71
CA SER A 8 -7.97 8.01 -5.25
C SER A 8 -6.55 8.21 -4.67
N PRO A 9 -6.00 7.31 -3.83
CA PRO A 9 -4.65 7.50 -3.28
C PRO A 9 -3.52 7.03 -4.21
N ARG A 10 -3.83 6.51 -5.42
CA ARG A 10 -2.83 5.85 -6.28
C ARG A 10 -1.64 6.74 -6.65
N ASN A 11 -1.89 8.01 -6.97
CA ASN A 11 -0.81 8.95 -7.30
C ASN A 11 0.08 9.26 -6.09
N VAL A 12 -0.52 9.37 -4.90
CA VAL A 12 0.24 9.58 -3.66
C VAL A 12 1.18 8.41 -3.39
N TYR A 13 0.70 7.18 -3.59
CA TYR A 13 1.55 5.99 -3.43
C TYR A 13 2.68 5.94 -4.47
N ALA A 14 2.39 6.28 -5.73
CA ALA A 14 3.42 6.38 -6.76
C ALA A 14 4.51 7.41 -6.40
N ASP A 15 4.12 8.59 -5.90
CA ASP A 15 5.06 9.62 -5.47
C ASP A 15 5.89 9.17 -4.25
N LEU A 16 5.28 8.49 -3.28
CA LEU A 16 5.99 7.93 -2.12
C LEU A 16 7.01 6.87 -2.52
N VAL A 17 6.66 6.00 -3.47
CA VAL A 17 7.59 5.00 -4.03
C VAL A 17 8.75 5.71 -4.73
N ARG A 18 8.47 6.74 -5.54
CA ARG A 18 9.51 7.53 -6.20
C ARG A 18 10.45 8.19 -5.18
N MET A 19 9.90 8.84 -4.15
CA MET A 19 10.70 9.45 -3.08
C MET A 19 11.54 8.43 -2.31
N HIS A 20 11.04 7.21 -2.11
CA HIS A 20 11.83 6.13 -1.51
C HIS A 20 13.03 5.76 -2.37
N GLN A 21 12.81 5.55 -3.67
CA GLN A 21 13.82 5.07 -4.61
C GLN A 21 14.85 6.14 -4.99
N GLU A 22 14.42 7.40 -5.14
CA GLU A 22 15.24 8.48 -5.69
C GLU A 22 15.80 9.43 -4.61
N GLU A 23 15.09 9.59 -3.50
CA GLU A 23 15.38 10.64 -2.50
C GLU A 23 15.75 10.07 -1.11
N GLY A 24 15.68 8.75 -0.93
CA GLY A 24 16.07 8.08 0.32
C GLY A 24 15.04 8.17 1.44
N LEU A 25 13.77 8.46 1.13
CA LEU A 25 12.67 8.35 2.09
C LEU A 25 12.58 6.89 2.59
N SER A 26 12.64 6.65 3.89
CA SER A 26 12.64 5.28 4.46
C SER A 26 11.36 4.99 5.24
N PHE A 27 10.80 3.81 5.02
CA PHE A 27 9.61 3.28 5.68
C PHE A 27 9.93 2.31 6.82
N ARG A 28 11.23 2.07 7.12
CA ARG A 28 11.67 1.02 8.07
C ARG A 28 11.08 1.11 9.48
N ASN A 29 10.61 2.29 9.85
CA ASN A 29 10.02 2.59 11.17
C ASN A 29 8.55 3.00 11.06
N VAL A 30 7.88 2.66 9.95
CA VAL A 30 6.48 2.97 9.70
C VAL A 30 5.63 1.73 9.97
N VAL A 31 4.61 1.87 10.82
CA VAL A 31 3.57 0.86 10.99
C VAL A 31 2.37 1.22 10.12
N ILE A 32 1.93 0.29 9.27
CA ILE A 32 0.72 0.43 8.44
C ILE A 32 -0.50 -0.18 9.13
N PHE A 33 -1.61 0.53 9.07
CA PHE A 33 -2.94 -0.01 9.35
C PHE A 33 -3.78 0.02 8.08
N ASN A 34 -4.19 -1.16 7.60
CA ASN A 34 -5.15 -1.29 6.51
C ASN A 34 -6.55 -0.94 7.05
N LEU A 35 -7.25 -0.01 6.39
CA LEU A 35 -8.51 0.54 6.90
C LEU A 35 -9.69 -0.44 6.83
N TYR A 36 -9.72 -1.30 5.81
CA TYR A 36 -10.81 -2.25 5.61
C TYR A 36 -10.37 -3.43 4.74
N GLU A 37 -11.18 -4.48 4.77
CA GLU A 37 -11.09 -5.61 3.85
C GLU A 37 -12.48 -6.18 3.57
N TYR A 38 -12.65 -6.84 2.43
CA TYR A 38 -13.92 -7.46 2.04
C TYR A 38 -14.23 -8.72 2.86
N TYR A 39 -15.52 -8.96 3.12
CA TYR A 39 -16.02 -10.16 3.78
C TYR A 39 -17.16 -10.82 2.98
N PRO A 40 -17.11 -12.15 2.72
CA PRO A 40 -15.99 -13.05 3.00
C PRO A 40 -14.84 -12.83 2.02
N LEU A 41 -13.60 -12.90 2.50
CA LEU A 41 -12.42 -12.86 1.63
C LEU A 41 -12.10 -14.27 1.14
N ALA A 42 -12.25 -14.51 -0.17
CA ALA A 42 -11.83 -15.77 -0.77
C ALA A 42 -10.28 -15.91 -0.72
N PRO A 43 -9.73 -17.12 -0.60
CA PRO A 43 -8.28 -17.34 -0.58
C PRO A 43 -7.53 -16.81 -1.81
N ASN A 44 -8.23 -16.66 -2.94
CA ASN A 44 -7.72 -16.13 -4.21
C ASN A 44 -8.40 -14.80 -4.58
N ALA A 45 -8.84 -14.02 -3.59
CA ALA A 45 -9.55 -12.75 -3.83
C ALA A 45 -8.66 -11.74 -4.56
N ILE A 46 -8.80 -11.71 -5.89
CA ILE A 46 -8.15 -10.74 -6.79
C ILE A 46 -8.46 -9.31 -6.33
N ASN A 47 -9.67 -9.09 -5.79
CA ASN A 47 -10.13 -7.78 -5.33
C ASN A 47 -9.81 -7.50 -3.85
N SER A 48 -8.85 -8.20 -3.22
CA SER A 48 -8.42 -7.88 -1.85
C SER A 48 -7.87 -6.44 -1.80
N ASN A 49 -8.36 -5.67 -0.82
CA ASN A 49 -7.85 -4.33 -0.58
C ASN A 49 -6.37 -4.38 -0.18
N PHE A 50 -5.98 -5.37 0.62
CA PHE A 50 -4.59 -5.58 0.99
C PHE A 50 -3.71 -5.86 -0.23
N ASN A 51 -4.13 -6.72 -1.16
CA ASN A 51 -3.37 -6.98 -2.39
C ASN A 51 -3.16 -5.69 -3.21
N ALA A 52 -4.20 -4.88 -3.35
CA ALA A 52 -4.07 -3.58 -4.03
C ALA A 52 -3.06 -2.67 -3.33
N LEU A 53 -3.02 -2.64 -1.99
CA LEU A 53 -2.01 -1.88 -1.23
C LEU A 53 -0.59 -2.44 -1.41
N LYS A 54 -0.44 -3.76 -1.55
CA LYS A 54 0.85 -4.38 -1.87
C LYS A 54 1.37 -3.92 -3.22
N GLU A 55 0.53 -4.00 -4.24
CA GLU A 55 0.85 -3.58 -5.61
C GLU A 55 1.13 -2.07 -5.74
N MET A 56 0.47 -1.23 -4.93
CA MET A 56 0.65 0.22 -5.05
C MET A 56 1.82 0.77 -4.24
N LEU A 57 2.16 0.17 -3.09
CA LEU A 57 3.14 0.74 -2.15
C LEU A 57 4.00 -0.29 -1.43
N ILE A 58 3.39 -1.28 -0.76
CA ILE A 58 4.11 -2.08 0.26
C ILE A 58 5.25 -2.89 -0.34
N ASP A 59 5.06 -3.49 -1.53
CA ASP A 59 6.11 -4.30 -2.16
C ASP A 59 7.22 -3.44 -2.81
N HIS A 60 7.14 -2.11 -2.71
CA HIS A 60 8.05 -1.16 -3.35
C HIS A 60 8.87 -0.31 -2.37
N VAL A 61 8.69 -0.49 -1.07
CA VAL A 61 9.36 0.30 -0.02
C VAL A 61 9.98 -0.59 1.06
N ASP A 62 10.89 -0.03 1.85
CA ASP A 62 11.56 -0.70 2.96
C ASP A 62 10.71 -0.69 4.25
N ILE A 63 9.62 -1.47 4.29
CA ILE A 63 8.68 -1.55 5.42
C ILE A 63 8.63 -2.90 6.12
#